data_AF-A0A7L3XIR9-F1
#
_entry.id   AF-A0A7L3XIR9-F1
#
_cell.length_a   1.000
_cell.length_b   1.000
_cell.length_c   1.000
_cell.angle_alpha   90.00
_cell.angle_beta   90.00
_cell.angle_gamma   90.00
#
_symmetry.space_group_name_H-M   'P 1'
#
loop_
_entity.id
_entity.type
_entity.pdbx_description
1 polymer ?
#
loop_
_entity_poly.entity_id
_entity_poly.type
_entity_poly.pdbx_seq_one_letter_code
_entity_poly.pdbx_strand_id
1 'polypeptide(L)'
;FPEESPIEQLEERRQRLERQISQDPPSVLHRLLKEQNEDLVDHVPKEREVLLEREFQRVTISGEEKCGVPFTDLLDAAKSVVKALFLREKYMGLSLQSFCKTTARYLQELSEKPLETRGYEE
;
A
#
# COMPACT_ATOMS: atom_id res chain seq x y z
N PHE A 1 -3.91 35.36 -30.15
CA PHE A 1 -3.64 34.07 -29.50
C PHE A 1 -3.26 34.36 -28.07
N PRO A 2 -3.74 33.61 -27.06
CA PRO A 2 -3.23 33.79 -25.70
C PRO A 2 -1.70 33.67 -25.74
N GLU A 3 -0.99 34.59 -25.09
CA GLU A 3 0.46 34.76 -25.24
C GLU A 3 1.28 33.64 -24.60
N GLU A 4 0.69 32.88 -23.68
CA GLU A 4 1.37 31.82 -22.94
C GLU A 4 0.83 30.45 -23.33
N SER A 5 1.74 29.51 -23.56
CA SER A 5 1.39 28.12 -23.80
C SER A 5 0.77 27.51 -22.54
N PRO A 6 -0.22 26.61 -22.64
CA PRO A 6 -0.78 25.91 -21.49
C PRO A 6 0.27 25.25 -20.57
N ILE A 7 1.42 24.86 -21.12
CA ILE A 7 2.52 24.26 -20.33
C ILE A 7 3.28 25.30 -19.49
N GLU A 8 3.38 26.52 -19.98
CA GLU A 8 4.08 27.63 -19.32
C GLU A 8 3.30 28.09 -18.07
N GLN A 9 1.97 28.09 -18.16
CA GLN A 9 1.08 28.34 -17.03
C GLN A 9 1.21 27.28 -15.93
N LEU A 10 1.39 26.01 -16.33
CA LEU A 10 1.59 24.91 -15.38
C LEU A 10 2.95 25.01 -14.68
N GLU A 11 4.00 25.34 -15.42
CA GLU A 11 5.35 25.53 -14.86
C GLU A 11 5.42 26.72 -13.91
N GLU A 12 4.80 27.84 -14.27
CA GLU A 12 4.76 29.03 -13.42
C GLU A 12 4.01 28.75 -12.10
N ARG A 13 2.87 28.05 -12.18
CA ARG A 13 2.12 27.63 -10.99
C ARG A 13 2.94 26.70 -10.09
N ARG A 14 3.72 25.79 -10.68
CA ARG A 14 4.62 24.88 -9.94
C ARG A 14 5.71 25.65 -9.20
N GLN A 15 6.36 26.61 -9.88
CA GLN A 15 7.40 27.44 -9.25
C GLN A 15 6.86 28.30 -8.10
N ARG A 16 5.63 28.82 -8.21
CA ARG A 16 4.99 29.56 -7.11
C ARG A 16 4.77 28.66 -5.89
N LEU A 17 4.34 27.42 -6.11
CA LEU A 17 4.12 26.45 -5.04
C LEU A 17 5.43 26.02 -4.36
N GLU A 18 6.49 25.74 -5.14
CA GLU A 18 7.83 25.41 -4.60
C GLU A 18 8.39 26.53 -3.70
N ARG A 19 8.17 27.80 -4.08
CA ARG A 19 8.58 28.96 -3.27
C ARG A 19 7.80 29.07 -1.96
N GLN A 20 6.51 28.73 -1.97
CA GLN A 20 5.69 28.71 -0.75
C GLN A 20 6.12 27.58 0.19
N ILE A 21 6.39 26.38 -0.34
CA ILE A 21 6.84 25.23 0.46
C ILE A 21 8.21 25.49 1.10
N SER A 22 9.11 26.21 0.41
CA SER A 22 10.44 26.53 0.95
C SER A 22 10.43 27.51 2.14
N GLN A 23 9.32 28.21 2.41
CA GLN A 23 9.20 29.13 3.53
C GLN A 23 8.72 28.45 4.83
N ASP A 24 8.13 27.26 4.74
CA ASP A 24 7.59 26.56 5.91
C ASP A 24 8.68 25.72 6.61
N PRO A 25 8.76 25.75 7.95
CA PRO A 25 9.76 24.97 8.69
C PRO A 25 9.53 23.47 8.49
N PRO A 26 10.61 22.67 8.26
CA PRO A 26 10.51 21.23 7.96
C PRO A 26 9.72 20.43 8.99
N SER A 27 9.68 20.89 10.25
CA SER A 27 8.99 20.24 11.36
C SER A 27 7.46 20.25 11.22
N VAL A 28 6.88 21.29 10.65
CA VAL A 28 5.42 21.38 10.40
C VAL A 28 5.05 20.50 9.22
N LEU A 29 5.86 20.51 8.17
CA LEU A 29 5.68 19.64 7.00
C LEU A 29 5.81 18.16 7.39
N HIS A 30 6.79 17.80 8.22
CA HIS A 30 6.98 16.43 8.68
C HIS A 30 5.85 15.94 9.60
N ARG A 31 5.28 16.82 10.45
CA ARG A 31 4.08 16.50 11.25
C ARG A 31 2.85 16.33 10.36
N LEU A 32 2.63 17.23 9.42
CA LEU A 32 1.48 17.17 8.51
C LEU A 32 1.58 15.95 7.57
N LEU A 33 2.78 15.62 7.08
CA LEU A 33 3.02 14.41 6.29
C LEU A 33 2.78 13.14 7.11
N LYS A 34 3.14 13.13 8.39
CA LYS A 34 2.88 12.01 9.29
C LYS A 34 1.37 11.86 9.57
N GLU A 35 0.68 12.97 9.84
CA GLU A 35 -0.78 13.01 10.04
C GLU A 35 -1.54 12.63 8.75
N GLN A 36 -1.06 13.03 7.57
CA GLN A 36 -1.65 12.68 6.28
C GLN A 36 -1.38 11.22 5.87
N ASN A 37 -0.25 10.63 6.26
CA ASN A 37 0.09 9.24 5.88
C ASN A 37 -0.61 8.18 6.75
N GLU A 38 -0.98 8.49 7.99
CA GLU A 38 -1.61 7.48 8.86
C GLU A 38 -3.06 7.12 8.45
N ASP A 39 -3.73 7.96 7.66
CA ASP A 39 -5.11 7.71 7.18
C ASP A 39 -5.26 7.60 5.65
N LEU A 40 -4.30 8.06 4.83
CA LEU A 40 -4.46 8.04 3.35
C LEU A 40 -3.94 6.77 2.67
N VAL A 41 -3.00 6.04 3.27
CA VAL A 41 -2.34 4.89 2.62
C VAL A 41 -3.28 3.68 2.48
N ASP A 42 -4.34 3.62 3.29
CA ASP A 42 -5.32 2.51 3.30
C ASP A 42 -6.64 2.86 2.56
N HIS A 43 -6.77 4.09 2.07
CA HIS A 43 -7.96 4.56 1.35
C HIS A 43 -7.61 4.92 -0.09
N VAL A 44 -7.68 3.93 -0.98
CA VAL A 44 -7.93 4.22 -2.40
C VAL A 44 -9.28 4.96 -2.47
N PRO A 45 -9.33 6.20 -2.98
CA PRO A 45 -10.59 6.92 -3.11
C PRO A 45 -11.52 6.13 -4.03
N LYS A 46 -12.67 5.74 -3.51
CA LYS A 46 -13.69 4.92 -4.19
C LYS A 46 -14.11 5.49 -5.55
N GLU A 47 -14.01 6.80 -5.71
CA GLU A 47 -14.27 7.51 -6.98
C GLU A 47 -13.25 7.18 -8.08
N ARG A 48 -11.98 6.96 -7.71
CA ARG A 48 -10.92 6.59 -8.65
C ARG A 48 -11.07 5.14 -9.12
N GLU A 49 -11.52 4.24 -8.25
CA GLU A 49 -11.89 2.87 -8.62
C GLU A 49 -13.06 2.83 -9.62
N VAL A 50 -14.12 3.63 -9.37
CA VAL A 50 -15.32 3.67 -10.23
C VAL A 50 -15.03 4.24 -11.62
N LEU A 51 -14.12 5.21 -11.74
CA LEU A 51 -13.69 5.73 -13.04
C LEU A 51 -12.89 4.70 -13.84
N LEU A 52 -12.00 3.96 -13.18
CA LEU A 52 -11.21 2.89 -13.81
C LEU A 52 -12.09 1.71 -14.25
N GLU A 53 -13.20 1.42 -13.56
CA GLU A 53 -14.13 0.35 -13.96
C GLU A 53 -14.82 0.57 -15.31
N ARG A 54 -14.89 1.82 -15.81
CA ARG A 54 -15.72 2.20 -16.96
C ARG A 54 -14.96 2.27 -18.29
N GLU A 55 -13.63 2.33 -18.25
CA GLU A 55 -12.80 2.59 -19.44
C GLU A 55 -12.46 1.32 -20.24
N PHE A 56 -12.74 0.12 -19.69
CA PHE A 56 -12.49 -1.15 -20.37
C PHE A 56 -13.50 -2.24 -20.01
N GLN A 57 -13.72 -3.17 -20.95
CA GLN A 57 -14.50 -4.38 -20.70
C GLN A 57 -13.71 -5.28 -19.74
N ARG A 58 -14.20 -5.45 -18.51
CA ARG A 58 -13.61 -6.39 -17.57
C ARG A 58 -13.95 -7.81 -18.00
N VAL A 59 -12.91 -8.61 -18.19
CA VAL A 59 -13.03 -10.06 -18.38
C VAL A 59 -12.51 -10.72 -17.11
N THR A 60 -13.40 -11.31 -16.33
CA THR A 60 -13.00 -12.14 -15.21
C THR A 60 -12.68 -13.52 -15.73
N ILE A 61 -11.40 -13.84 -15.84
CA ILE A 61 -10.99 -15.21 -16.10
C ILE A 61 -11.06 -15.91 -14.73
N SER A 62 -11.81 -17.00 -14.60
CA SER A 62 -11.79 -17.95 -13.45
C SER A 62 -11.06 -19.25 -13.85
N GLY A 63 -10.52 -20.02 -12.89
CA GLY A 63 -9.69 -21.22 -13.15
C GLY A 63 -8.48 -21.36 -12.23
N GLU A 64 -8.11 -22.60 -11.91
CA GLU A 64 -7.03 -22.99 -10.98
C GLU A 64 -5.60 -22.86 -11.54
N GLU A 65 -5.45 -22.65 -12.86
CA GLU A 65 -4.16 -22.68 -13.57
C GLU A 65 -3.58 -21.28 -13.94
N LYS A 66 -4.09 -20.19 -13.35
CA LYS A 66 -3.79 -18.82 -13.83
C LYS A 66 -2.35 -18.36 -13.63
N CYS A 67 -1.66 -18.92 -12.65
CA CYS A 67 -0.35 -18.46 -12.24
C CYS A 67 0.80 -19.20 -12.94
N GLY A 68 0.51 -20.28 -13.70
CA GLY A 68 1.53 -21.12 -14.32
C GLY A 68 2.47 -21.80 -13.33
N VAL A 69 2.12 -21.79 -12.04
CA VAL A 69 2.87 -22.40 -10.94
C VAL A 69 1.96 -23.36 -10.16
N PRO A 70 2.50 -24.47 -9.64
CA PRO A 70 1.74 -25.40 -8.81
C PRO A 70 1.09 -24.73 -7.59
N PHE A 71 -0.07 -25.23 -7.18
CA PHE A 71 -0.76 -24.75 -5.97
C PHE A 71 0.12 -24.89 -4.70
N THR A 72 0.93 -25.94 -4.64
CA THR A 72 1.91 -26.16 -3.55
C THR A 72 2.87 -25.00 -3.39
N ASP A 73 3.39 -24.48 -4.51
CA ASP A 73 4.37 -23.39 -4.51
C ASP A 73 3.70 -22.08 -4.08
N LEU A 74 2.44 -21.85 -4.49
CA LEU A 74 1.65 -20.72 -4.03
C LEU A 74 1.39 -20.80 -2.52
N LEU A 75 1.05 -21.98 -2.03
CA LEU A 75 0.81 -22.23 -0.60
C LEU A 75 2.09 -22.00 0.21
N ASP A 76 3.23 -22.49 -0.27
CA ASP A 76 4.52 -22.34 0.42
C ASP A 76 5.05 -20.92 0.37
N ALA A 77 4.84 -20.21 -0.75
CA ALA A 77 5.08 -18.78 -0.83
C ALA A 77 4.23 -18.01 0.19
N ALA A 78 2.93 -18.31 0.28
CA ALA A 78 2.04 -17.68 1.24
C ALA A 78 2.49 -17.91 2.70
N LYS A 79 2.82 -19.16 3.06
CA LYS A 79 3.39 -19.49 4.38
C LYS A 79 4.68 -18.72 4.65
N SER A 80 5.55 -18.60 3.64
CA SER A 80 6.83 -17.91 3.76
C SER A 80 6.66 -16.40 3.97
N VAL A 81 5.71 -15.78 3.28
CA VAL A 81 5.36 -14.36 3.49
C VAL A 81 4.88 -14.13 4.92
N VAL A 82 4.01 -14.99 5.45
CA VAL A 82 3.54 -14.87 6.85
C VAL A 82 4.71 -14.96 7.84
N LYS A 83 5.62 -15.93 7.67
CA LYS A 83 6.83 -16.04 8.50
C LYS A 83 7.70 -14.78 8.42
N ALA A 84 7.89 -14.22 7.23
CA ALA A 84 8.67 -13.01 7.03
C ALA A 84 8.03 -11.78 7.70
N LEU A 85 6.69 -11.68 7.66
CA LEU A 85 5.96 -10.59 8.33
C LEU A 85 6.12 -10.65 9.85
N PHE A 86 6.02 -11.82 10.48
CA PHE A 86 6.28 -11.97 11.91
C PHE A 86 7.74 -11.66 12.29
N LEU A 87 8.70 -12.07 11.46
CA LEU A 87 10.09 -11.71 11.68
C LEU A 87 10.27 -10.18 11.66
N ARG A 88 9.67 -9.53 10.67
CA ARG A 88 9.67 -8.07 10.55
C ARG A 88 9.00 -7.40 11.76
N GLU A 89 7.86 -7.90 12.22
CA GLU A 89 7.16 -7.38 13.42
C GLU A 89 8.08 -7.36 14.65
N LYS A 90 8.79 -8.46 14.89
CA LYS A 90 9.75 -8.59 15.99
C LYS A 90 10.82 -7.51 15.94
N TYR A 91 11.45 -7.29 14.78
CA TYR A 91 12.51 -6.28 14.64
C TYR A 91 11.97 -4.85 14.62
N MET A 92 10.77 -4.63 14.08
CA MET A 92 10.10 -3.33 14.12
C MET A 92 9.87 -2.87 15.56
N GLY A 93 9.44 -3.77 16.45
CA GLY A 93 9.30 -3.50 17.89
C GLY A 93 10.61 -3.03 18.54
N LEU A 94 11.76 -3.59 18.14
CA LEU A 94 13.08 -3.15 18.62
C LEU A 94 13.46 -1.75 18.09
N SER A 95 12.97 -1.38 16.92
CA SER A 95 13.24 -0.10 16.27
C SER A 95 12.19 0.99 16.54
N LEU A 96 11.22 0.72 17.43
CA LEU A 96 10.07 1.60 17.71
C LEU A 96 9.25 1.92 16.45
N GLN A 97 9.16 0.96 15.53
CA GLN A 97 8.28 1.01 14.37
C GLN A 97 7.09 0.08 14.58
N SER A 98 5.99 0.35 13.88
CA SER A 98 4.78 -0.49 13.87
C SER A 98 4.26 -0.66 12.46
N PHE A 99 3.60 -1.79 12.19
CA PHE A 99 2.85 -1.97 10.95
C PHE A 99 1.64 -1.03 10.91
N CYS A 100 1.11 -0.76 9.72
CA CYS A 100 -0.17 -0.09 9.57
C CYS A 100 -1.31 -0.91 10.19
N LYS A 101 -2.44 -0.24 10.49
CA LYS A 101 -3.59 -0.81 11.21
C LYS A 101 -4.06 -2.14 10.60
N THR A 102 -4.17 -2.19 9.26
CA THR A 102 -4.65 -3.39 8.55
C THR A 102 -3.70 -4.58 8.70
N THR A 103 -2.39 -4.40 8.45
CA THR A 103 -1.42 -5.49 8.60
C THR A 103 -1.30 -5.96 10.05
N ALA A 104 -1.28 -5.03 11.01
CA ALA A 104 -1.23 -5.35 12.44
C ALA A 104 -2.44 -6.21 12.87
N ARG A 105 -3.66 -5.85 12.43
CA ARG A 105 -4.87 -6.62 12.72
C ARG A 105 -4.77 -8.07 12.23
N TYR A 106 -4.36 -8.27 10.97
CA TYR A 106 -4.23 -9.61 10.41
C TYR A 106 -3.15 -10.44 11.10
N LEU A 107 -2.01 -9.84 11.46
CA LEU A 107 -0.96 -10.53 12.22
C LEU A 107 -1.43 -10.94 13.61
N GLN A 108 -2.22 -10.09 14.29
CA GLN A 108 -2.82 -10.41 15.57
C GLN A 108 -3.78 -11.62 15.45
N GLU A 109 -4.71 -11.59 14.49
CA GLU A 109 -5.66 -12.70 14.25
C GLU A 109 -4.95 -14.04 13.98
N LEU A 110 -3.82 -14.00 13.27
CA LEU A 110 -2.99 -15.18 12.99
C LEU A 110 -2.19 -15.65 14.21
N SER A 111 -1.83 -14.74 15.13
CA SER A 111 -1.14 -15.10 16.37
C SER A 111 -2.07 -15.76 17.39
N GLU A 112 -3.34 -15.36 17.40
CA GLU A 112 -4.37 -15.86 18.33
C GLU A 112 -4.88 -17.27 17.94
N LYS A 113 -4.68 -17.66 16.68
CA LYS A 113 -4.98 -19.00 16.18
C LYS A 113 -3.66 -19.70 15.88
N PRO A 114 -3.17 -20.62 16.73
CA PRO A 114 -2.05 -21.48 16.36
C PRO A 114 -2.40 -22.11 15.01
N LEU A 115 -1.55 -21.90 14.01
CA LEU A 115 -1.71 -22.56 12.72
C LEU A 115 -1.69 -24.07 12.98
N GLU A 116 -2.84 -24.72 12.88
CA GLU A 116 -2.96 -26.18 12.83
C GLU A 116 -2.29 -26.66 11.53
N THR A 117 -0.96 -26.62 11.48
CA THR A 117 -0.14 -27.20 10.39
C THR A 117 0.08 -28.68 10.62
N ARG A 118 -0.92 -29.42 11.11
CA ARG A 118 -0.78 -30.84 11.48
C ARG A 118 -1.53 -31.82 10.56
N GLY A 119 -1.98 -31.38 9.38
CA GLY A 119 -2.84 -32.22 8.53
C GLY A 119 -2.56 -32.22 7.03
N TYR A 120 -1.46 -31.64 6.55
CA TYR A 120 -1.07 -31.70 5.13
C TYR A 120 0.42 -31.96 4.97
N GLU A 121 0.96 -32.85 5.80
CA GLU A 121 2.12 -33.65 5.42
C GLU A 121 1.54 -34.97 4.93
N GLU A 122 1.80 -35.28 3.66
CA GLU A 122 1.59 -36.60 3.06
C GLU A 122 2.52 -37.64 3.71
#